data_AF-A0A3T2GWB4-F1
#
_entry.id   AF-A0A3T2GWB4-F1
#
_cell.length_a   1.000
_cell.length_b   1.000
_cell.length_c   1.000
_cell.angle_alpha   90.00
_cell.angle_beta   90.00
_cell.angle_gamma   90.00
#
_symmetry.space_group_name_H-M   'P 1'
#
loop_
_entity.id
_entity.type
_entity.pdbx_description
1 polymer ?
#
loop_
_entity_poly.entity_id
_entity_poly.type
_entity_poly.pdbx_seq_one_letter_code
_entity_poly.pdbx_strand_id
1 'polypeptide(L)'
;MFEVNDTTYILRFNKQKVKTVELTSGISLVAALAANKGILSYQVIETLFVSGLVEEKGLVPVKQKEALEIFDKLVEEQGLISLNVAVIEKLQEDMGFLFR
;
A
#
# COMPACT_ATOMS: atom_id res chain seq x y z
N MET A 1 8.56 1.67 -6.94
CA MET A 1 9.70 1.26 -6.09
C MET A 1 10.03 2.42 -5.17
N PHE A 2 10.51 2.14 -3.96
CA PHE A 2 10.90 3.17 -2.99
C PHE A 2 12.34 2.90 -2.55
N GLU A 3 13.19 3.92 -2.57
CA GLU A 3 14.58 3.81 -2.13
C GLU A 3 14.72 4.53 -0.79
N VAL A 4 15.11 3.77 0.25
CA VAL A 4 15.34 4.31 1.59
C VAL A 4 16.60 3.67 2.15
N ASN A 5 17.58 4.49 2.54
CA ASN A 5 18.86 4.05 3.13
C ASN A 5 19.55 2.94 2.30
N ASP A 6 19.68 3.18 0.99
CA ASP A 6 20.27 2.24 0.00
C ASP A 6 19.54 0.88 -0.14
N THR A 7 18.36 0.75 0.47
CA THR A 7 17.49 -0.42 0.33
C THR A 7 16.32 -0.08 -0.58
N THR A 8 16.08 -0.95 -1.56
CA THR A 8 14.96 -0.80 -2.50
C THR A 8 13.79 -1.65 -2.02
N TYR A 9 12.64 -1.01 -1.89
CA TYR A 9 11.39 -1.61 -1.45
C TYR A 9 10.35 -1.57 -2.57
N ILE A 10 9.49 -2.58 -2.59
CA ILE A 10 8.34 -2.64 -3.50
C ILE A 10 7.08 -3.02 -2.71
N LEU A 11 5.91 -2.74 -3.30
CA LEU A 11 4.64 -3.24 -2.78
C LEU A 11 4.32 -4.59 -3.43
N ARG A 12 3.74 -5.50 -2.65
CA ARG A 12 3.19 -6.76 -3.12
C ARG A 12 1.87 -7.06 -2.44
N PHE A 13 0.82 -7.27 -3.23
CA PHE A 13 -0.52 -7.55 -2.74
C PHE A 13 -0.97 -8.97 -3.09
N ASN A 14 -1.84 -9.49 -2.24
CA ASN A 14 -2.54 -10.75 -2.46
C ASN A 14 -3.92 -10.69 -1.80
N LYS A 15 -4.75 -11.71 -2.04
CA LYS A 15 -6.12 -11.79 -1.49
C LYS A 15 -6.16 -11.69 0.04
N GLN A 16 -5.18 -12.27 0.73
CA GLN A 16 -5.15 -12.27 2.19
C GLN A 16 -4.87 -10.87 2.74
N LYS A 17 -3.91 -10.14 2.15
CA LYS A 17 -3.60 -8.75 2.55
C LYS A 17 -4.80 -7.84 2.37
N VAL A 18 -5.48 -7.93 1.22
CA VAL A 18 -6.71 -7.16 0.94
C VAL A 18 -7.79 -7.44 1.99
N LYS A 19 -8.08 -8.72 2.27
CA LYS A 19 -9.06 -9.10 3.29
C LYS A 19 -8.68 -8.58 4.68
N THR A 20 -7.41 -8.67 5.04
CA THR A 20 -6.91 -8.16 6.32
C THR A 20 -7.13 -6.65 6.43
N VAL A 21 -6.80 -5.89 5.38
CA VAL A 21 -7.04 -4.44 5.35
C VAL A 21 -8.52 -4.13 5.49
N GLU A 22 -9.39 -4.78 4.72
CA GLU A 22 -10.84 -4.56 4.80
C GLU A 22 -11.40 -4.88 6.19
N LEU A 23 -10.93 -5.97 6.81
CA LEU A 23 -11.35 -6.36 8.15
C LEU A 23 -10.91 -5.35 9.21
N THR A 24 -9.67 -4.85 9.15
CA THR A 24 -9.14 -3.92 10.17
C THR A 24 -9.69 -2.50 10.00
N SER A 25 -9.96 -2.07 8.77
CA SER A 25 -10.49 -0.74 8.48
C SER A 25 -12.02 -0.68 8.46
N GLY A 26 -12.70 -1.84 8.41
CA GLY A 26 -14.16 -1.91 8.35
C GLY A 26 -14.76 -1.38 7.04
N ILE A 27 -13.96 -1.31 5.97
CA ILE A 27 -14.40 -0.83 4.65
C ILE A 27 -14.25 -1.91 3.59
N SER A 28 -15.02 -1.79 2.51
CA SER A 28 -14.68 -2.45 1.25
C SER A 28 -13.75 -1.56 0.44
N LEU A 29 -12.60 -2.09 0.03
CA LEU A 29 -11.62 -1.34 -0.76
C LEU A 29 -12.19 -0.93 -2.12
N VAL A 30 -12.91 -1.83 -2.80
CA VAL A 30 -13.51 -1.54 -4.11
C VAL A 30 -14.57 -0.45 -3.98
N ALA A 31 -15.42 -0.52 -2.95
CA ALA A 31 -16.41 0.51 -2.70
C ALA A 31 -15.76 1.87 -2.40
N ALA A 32 -14.70 1.89 -1.59
CA ALA A 32 -13.96 3.11 -1.27
C ALA A 32 -13.30 3.74 -2.50
N LEU A 33 -12.67 2.92 -3.36
CA LEU A 33 -12.07 3.37 -4.61
C LEU A 33 -13.13 3.98 -5.55
N ALA A 34 -14.28 3.33 -5.70
CA ALA A 34 -15.37 3.82 -6.54
C ALA A 34 -15.96 5.14 -6.00
N ALA A 35 -16.23 5.22 -4.70
CA ALA A 35 -16.83 6.40 -4.07
C ALA A 35 -15.91 7.63 -4.12
N ASN A 36 -14.60 7.41 -3.95
CA ASN A 36 -13.62 8.49 -3.80
C ASN A 36 -12.81 8.75 -5.07
N LYS A 37 -13.27 8.26 -6.23
CA LYS A 37 -12.59 8.43 -7.53
C LYS A 37 -11.10 8.01 -7.48
N GLY A 38 -10.83 6.89 -6.82
CA GLY A 38 -9.48 6.35 -6.68
C GLY A 38 -8.61 7.04 -5.62
N ILE A 39 -9.17 7.81 -4.69
CA ILE A 39 -8.41 8.35 -3.56
C ILE A 39 -8.82 7.65 -2.27
N LEU A 40 -7.90 6.90 -1.66
CA LEU A 40 -8.13 6.23 -0.39
C LEU A 40 -7.86 7.19 0.79
N SER A 41 -8.43 6.89 1.96
CA SER A 41 -8.13 7.65 3.17
C SER A 41 -6.70 7.39 3.64
N TYR A 42 -6.12 8.32 4.38
CA TYR A 42 -4.75 8.22 4.93
C TYR A 42 -4.50 6.86 5.59
N GLN A 43 -5.38 6.47 6.51
CA GLN A 43 -5.26 5.21 7.26
C GLN A 43 -5.28 3.98 6.35
N VAL A 44 -6.08 4.00 5.28
CA VAL A 44 -6.18 2.87 4.35
C VAL A 44 -4.92 2.77 3.49
N ILE A 45 -4.40 3.91 3.03
CA ILE A 45 -3.14 3.97 2.28
C ILE A 45 -2.00 3.45 3.16
N GLU A 46 -1.90 3.92 4.40
CA GLU A 46 -0.90 3.45 5.38
C GLU A 46 -1.02 1.94 5.60
N THR A 47 -2.22 1.43 5.88
CA THR A 47 -2.44 0.00 6.14
C THR A 47 -2.07 -0.86 4.93
N LEU A 48 -2.44 -0.43 3.72
CA LEU A 48 -2.05 -1.11 2.48
C LEU A 48 -0.55 -1.05 2.26
N PHE A 49 0.06 0.12 2.43
CA PHE A 49 1.49 0.30 2.25
C PHE A 49 2.28 -0.61 3.21
N VAL A 50 1.99 -0.52 4.51
CA VAL A 50 2.65 -1.28 5.57
C VAL A 50 2.48 -2.78 5.38
N SER A 51 1.28 -3.25 5.03
CA SER A 51 1.05 -4.67 4.77
C SER A 51 1.65 -5.16 3.44
N GLY A 52 1.78 -4.26 2.48
CA GLY A 52 2.26 -4.51 1.13
C GLY A 52 3.78 -4.48 1.00
N LEU A 53 4.48 -3.75 1.87
CA LEU A 53 5.91 -3.46 1.74
C LEU A 53 6.78 -4.71 1.89
N VAL A 54 7.65 -4.92 0.91
CA VAL A 54 8.69 -5.96 0.92
C VAL A 54 10.02 -5.37 0.45
N GLU A 55 11.12 -5.88 0.97
CA GLU A 55 12.44 -5.65 0.36
C GLU A 55 12.44 -6.28 -1.05
N GLU A 56 12.85 -5.52 -2.06
CA GLU A 56 12.91 -6.01 -3.43
C GLU A 56 13.85 -7.21 -3.53
N LYS A 57 14.98 -7.14 -2.83
CA LYS A 57 15.96 -8.21 -2.74
C LYS A 57 15.43 -9.34 -1.85
N GLY A 58 14.83 -10.34 -2.48
CA GLY A 58 14.36 -11.55 -1.81
C GLY A 58 12.89 -11.54 -1.41
N LEU A 59 12.15 -10.45 -1.69
CA LEU A 59 10.71 -10.33 -1.45
C LEU A 59 10.33 -10.57 0.02
N VAL A 60 11.19 -10.15 0.93
CA VAL A 60 11.02 -10.35 2.37
C VAL A 60 10.08 -9.26 2.90
N PRO A 61 8.98 -9.61 3.59
CA PRO A 61 8.10 -8.63 4.23
C PRO A 61 8.84 -7.77 5.25
N VAL A 62 8.64 -6.45 5.16
CA VAL A 62 9.19 -5.50 6.12
C VAL A 62 8.40 -5.58 7.43
N LYS A 63 9.09 -5.45 8.57
CA LYS A 63 8.43 -5.45 9.88
C LYS A 63 7.51 -4.24 10.00
N GLN A 64 6.35 -4.42 10.63
CA GLN A 64 5.31 -3.38 10.73
C GLN A 64 5.84 -2.02 11.21
N LYS A 65 6.64 -2.00 12.28
CA LYS A 65 7.21 -0.75 12.82
C LYS A 65 8.10 -0.03 11.81
N GLU A 66 8.98 -0.77 11.15
CA GLU A 66 9.89 -0.22 10.15
C GLU A 66 9.12 0.25 8.91
N ALA A 67 8.12 -0.51 8.46
CA ALA A 67 7.29 -0.13 7.34
C ALA A 67 6.46 1.15 7.61
N LEU A 68 6.04 1.37 8.86
CA LEU A 68 5.40 2.61 9.30
C LEU A 68 6.38 3.79 9.25
N GLU A 69 7.59 3.63 9.79
CA GLU A 69 8.62 4.66 9.75
C GLU A 69 9.00 5.04 8.29
N ILE A 70 9.08 4.04 7.40
CA ILE A 70 9.28 4.25 5.96
C ILE A 70 8.10 5.01 5.35
N PHE A 71 6.87 4.61 5.69
CA PHE A 71 5.66 5.27 5.18
C PHE A 71 5.64 6.76 5.57
N ASP A 72 5.84 7.07 6.85
CA ASP A 72 5.82 8.44 7.36
C ASP A 72 6.87 9.32 6.65
N LYS A 73 8.10 8.80 6.50
CA LYS A 73 9.16 9.48 5.77
C LYS A 73 8.76 9.78 4.33
N LEU A 74 8.22 8.78 3.62
CA LEU A 74 7.84 8.95 2.21
C LEU A 74 6.61 9.86 2.05
N VAL A 75 5.66 9.87 2.99
CA VAL A 75 4.52 10.80 2.98
C VAL A 75 5.02 12.23 3.13
N GLU A 76 5.94 12.49 4.05
CA GLU A 76 6.51 13.83 4.26
C GLU A 76 7.33 14.32 3.06
N GLU A 77 8.09 13.42 2.43
CA GLU A 77 8.96 13.76 1.30
C GLU A 77 8.21 13.87 -0.04
N GLN A 78 7.26 12.98 -0.30
CA GLN A 78 6.63 12.81 -1.63
C GLN A 78 5.15 13.18 -1.66
N GLY A 79 4.53 13.35 -0.50
CA GLY A 79 3.10 13.60 -0.36
C GLY A 79 2.24 12.33 -0.45
N LEU A 80 1.13 12.34 0.29
CA LEU A 80 0.19 11.21 0.38
C LEU A 80 -0.40 10.80 -0.98
N ILE A 81 -0.63 11.76 -1.89
CA ILE A 81 -1.19 11.48 -3.21
C ILE A 81 -0.25 10.59 -4.04
N SER A 82 1.05 10.84 -3.98
CA SER A 82 2.06 10.03 -4.67
C SER A 82 2.02 8.57 -4.18
N LEU A 83 1.89 8.37 -2.86
CA LEU A 83 1.76 7.03 -2.29
C LEU A 83 0.42 6.37 -2.61
N ASN A 84 -0.69 7.12 -2.63
CA ASN A 84 -1.98 6.60 -3.07
C ASN A 84 -1.90 6.05 -4.49
N VAL A 85 -1.29 6.80 -5.42
CA VAL A 85 -1.10 6.36 -6.81
C VAL A 85 -0.26 5.08 -6.85
N ALA A 86 0.89 5.04 -6.16
CA ALA A 86 1.76 3.86 -6.14
C ALA A 86 1.06 2.61 -5.58
N VAL A 87 0.24 2.76 -4.53
CA VAL A 87 -0.55 1.68 -3.95
C VAL A 87 -1.60 1.18 -4.95
N ILE A 88 -2.31 2.08 -5.63
CA ILE A 88 -3.37 1.70 -6.57
C ILE A 88 -2.81 1.04 -7.82
N GLU A 89 -1.75 1.60 -8.40
CA GLU A 89 -1.06 0.99 -9.55
C GLU A 89 -0.64 -0.44 -9.22
N LYS A 90 -0.07 -0.64 -8.03
CA LYS A 90 0.35 -1.98 -7.63
C LYS A 90 -0.82 -2.92 -7.29
N LEU A 91 -1.92 -2.40 -6.74
CA LEU A 91 -3.16 -3.17 -6.60
C LEU A 91 -3.73 -3.57 -7.96
N GLN A 92 -3.68 -2.70 -8.98
CA GLN A 92 -4.13 -3.04 -10.33
C GLN A 92 -3.26 -4.13 -10.96
N GLU A 93 -1.95 -4.04 -10.77
CA GLU A 93 -0.98 -5.03 -11.27
C GLU A 93 -1.17 -6.40 -10.59
N ASP A 94 -1.17 -6.44 -9.26
CA ASP A 94 -1.20 -7.70 -8.50
C ASP A 94 -2.62 -8.28 -8.35
N MET A 95 -3.64 -7.42 -8.33
CA MET A 95 -5.03 -7.73 -7.96
C MET A 95 -6.03 -7.20 -8.99
N GLY A 96 -5.67 -7.18 -10.27
CA GLY A 96 -6.49 -6.58 -11.34
C GLY A 96 -7.94 -7.06 -11.45
N PHE A 97 -8.29 -8.22 -10.87
CA PHE A 97 -9.69 -8.67 -10.79
C PHE A 97 -10.58 -7.78 -9.91
N LEU A 98 -10.02 -6.97 -9.02
CA LEU A 98 -10.77 -6.00 -8.20
C LEU A 98 -11.26 -4.79 -9.02
N PHE A 99 -10.72 -4.60 -10.23
CA PHE A 99 -10.94 -3.42 -11.08
C PHE A 99 -11.66 -3.75 -12.40
N ARG A 100 -12.24 -4.96 -12.51
CA ARG A 100 -12.94 -5.43 -13.72
C ARG A 100 -14.45 -5.41 -13.54
#